data_AF-A0A6L2PF16-F1
#
_entry.id   AF-A0A6L2PF16-F1
#
_cell.length_a   1.000
_cell.length_b   1.000
_cell.length_c   1.000
_cell.angle_alpha   90.00
_cell.angle_beta   90.00
_cell.angle_gamma   90.00
#
_symmetry.space_group_name_H-M   'P 1'
#
loop_
_entity.id
_entity.type
_entity.pdbx_description
1 polymer ?
#
loop_
_entity_poly.entity_id
_entity_poly.type
_entity_poly.pdbx_seq_one_letter_code
_entity_poly.pdbx_strand_id
1 'polypeptide(L)'
;MTTLIDAFHNFTNAPKKDPTKWYKHSWTEINWVREAEVNLTLRLVFQSIFVQSFKYSGRRTMTIKRNELQYGRGKLFYFFMWTCLVLAVLSICLVIAIILLRSHFTACGAAEGMVSHGVRMTSHSGIDMEEGSTPRSLPWELDYRLPSDTDPIHYDIFLHPDLSNSTFSGKVVIQIHVKKPRHFLLVNTKHLDIYDTRLTEVVAVGNEETDNFKKKRVGEEREIKIEDAFEYKPNEFWVTVIKNNKELQPGIYNLHLQFRGSLSGKIVGFYSSTYTDSKTQEKRFV
;
A
#
# COMPACT_ATOMS: atom_id res chain seq x y z
N MET A 1 -12.04 -1.02 -56.09
CA MET A 1 -10.61 -0.87 -55.74
C MET A 1 -10.13 0.53 -56.12
N THR A 2 -10.86 1.57 -55.69
CA THR A 2 -10.59 2.99 -56.04
C THR A 2 -11.17 3.96 -55.00
N THR A 3 -11.44 3.50 -53.77
CA THR A 3 -12.00 4.35 -52.69
C THR A 3 -11.23 4.25 -51.37
N LEU A 4 -10.16 3.45 -51.31
CA LEU A 4 -9.31 3.28 -50.11
C LEU A 4 -7.94 3.95 -50.22
N ILE A 5 -7.57 4.49 -51.40
CA ILE A 5 -6.27 5.13 -51.63
C ILE A 5 -6.34 6.64 -51.31
N ASP A 6 -7.51 7.28 -51.45
CA ASP A 6 -7.65 8.73 -51.19
C ASP A 6 -7.67 9.08 -49.69
N ALA A 7 -7.93 8.11 -48.80
CA ALA A 7 -7.86 8.32 -47.36
C ALA A 7 -6.42 8.40 -46.82
N PHE A 8 -5.43 7.92 -47.58
CA PHE A 8 -4.03 7.86 -47.12
C PHE A 8 -3.21 9.10 -47.51
N HIS A 9 -3.67 9.89 -48.49
CA HIS A 9 -2.96 11.09 -48.95
C HIS A 9 -3.29 12.38 -48.18
N ASN A 10 -4.34 12.38 -47.34
CA ASN A 10 -4.76 13.54 -46.56
C ASN A 10 -4.21 13.60 -45.12
N PHE A 11 -3.41 12.61 -44.69
CA PHE A 11 -2.87 12.58 -43.33
C PHE A 11 -1.50 13.26 -43.15
N THR A 12 -0.83 13.64 -44.25
CA THR A 12 0.53 14.19 -44.22
C THR A 12 0.61 15.71 -44.12
N ASN A 13 -0.52 16.43 -44.10
CA ASN A 13 -0.55 17.90 -44.05
C ASN A 13 -1.41 18.46 -42.89
N ALA A 14 -1.22 17.95 -41.67
CA ALA A 14 -1.78 18.58 -40.48
C ALA A 14 -0.83 19.70 -39.97
N PRO A 15 -1.31 20.94 -39.75
CA PRO A 15 -0.46 22.03 -39.24
C PRO A 15 -0.03 21.76 -37.80
N LYS A 16 1.26 22.02 -37.50
CA LYS A 16 1.83 21.92 -36.14
C LYS A 16 1.08 22.86 -35.18
N LYS A 17 0.44 22.29 -34.15
CA LYS A 17 -0.26 23.03 -33.11
C LYS A 17 0.69 23.43 -31.97
N ASP A 18 0.53 24.66 -31.51
CA ASP A 18 1.25 25.33 -30.41
C ASP A 18 0.94 24.68 -29.03
N PRO A 19 1.95 24.33 -28.22
CA PRO A 19 1.77 23.64 -26.93
C PRO A 19 1.18 24.49 -25.78
N THR A 20 0.75 25.74 -26.02
CA THR A 20 0.32 26.65 -24.91
C THR A 20 -1.17 26.95 -24.81
N LYS A 21 -2.06 26.26 -25.54
CA LYS A 21 -3.52 26.48 -25.47
C LYS A 21 -4.32 25.24 -25.07
N TRP A 22 -4.97 25.32 -23.90
CA TRP A 22 -5.91 24.31 -23.40
C TRP A 22 -7.33 24.52 -23.95
N TYR A 23 -7.95 23.46 -24.46
CA TYR A 23 -9.38 23.44 -24.79
C TYR A 23 -10.17 22.65 -23.73
N LYS A 24 -11.19 23.29 -23.16
CA LYS A 24 -12.22 22.65 -22.33
C LYS A 24 -13.17 21.87 -23.25
N HIS A 25 -13.34 20.57 -23.00
CA HIS A 25 -14.47 19.81 -23.54
C HIS A 25 -15.41 19.41 -22.38
N SER A 26 -16.64 19.90 -22.42
CA SER A 26 -17.74 19.36 -21.61
C SER A 26 -18.29 18.12 -22.31
N TRP A 27 -18.47 17.04 -21.56
CA TRP A 27 -19.15 15.84 -22.03
C TRP A 27 -20.54 15.78 -21.42
N THR A 28 -21.56 15.94 -22.26
CA THR A 28 -22.92 15.49 -21.99
C THR A 28 -23.43 14.71 -23.19
N GLU A 29 -23.99 13.54 -22.88
CA GLU A 29 -24.82 12.65 -23.71
C GLU A 29 -24.19 11.88 -24.87
N ILE A 30 -24.07 10.56 -24.67
CA ILE A 30 -24.35 9.56 -25.71
C ILE A 30 -25.18 8.45 -25.05
N ASN A 31 -26.40 8.25 -25.56
CA ASN A 31 -27.34 7.17 -25.21
C ASN A 31 -27.41 6.12 -26.33
N TRP A 32 -27.91 4.94 -25.95
CA TRP A 32 -28.29 3.75 -26.74
C TRP A 32 -27.11 2.81 -27.09
N VAL A 33 -27.19 1.49 -26.94
CA VAL A 33 -28.24 0.55 -27.36
C VAL A 33 -28.25 -0.71 -26.45
N ARG A 34 -29.44 -1.27 -26.26
CA ARG A 34 -29.76 -2.55 -25.64
C ARG A 34 -29.21 -3.71 -26.48
N GLU A 35 -28.42 -4.61 -25.89
CA GLU A 35 -28.07 -5.89 -26.55
C GLU A 35 -28.21 -7.06 -25.57
N ALA A 36 -29.39 -7.68 -25.66
CA ALA A 36 -29.75 -8.92 -25.02
C ALA A 36 -29.57 -10.08 -26.02
N GLU A 37 -28.35 -10.38 -26.47
CA GLU A 37 -28.06 -11.58 -27.29
C GLU A 37 -26.63 -12.13 -27.10
N VAL A 38 -26.28 -12.62 -25.90
CA VAL A 38 -25.00 -13.38 -25.72
C VAL A 38 -25.18 -14.76 -25.07
N ASN A 39 -26.41 -15.14 -24.70
CA ASN A 39 -26.64 -16.37 -23.92
C ASN A 39 -26.93 -17.64 -24.74
N LEU A 40 -26.81 -17.63 -26.08
CA LEU A 40 -27.03 -18.83 -26.90
C LEU A 40 -25.78 -19.40 -27.59
N THR A 41 -24.71 -18.61 -27.75
CA THR A 41 -23.45 -19.07 -28.37
C THR A 41 -22.46 -19.71 -27.39
N LEU A 42 -22.62 -19.50 -26.07
CA LEU A 42 -21.75 -20.09 -25.04
C LEU A 42 -22.06 -21.56 -24.70
N ARG A 43 -23.25 -22.08 -25.03
CA ARG A 43 -23.60 -23.49 -24.74
C ARG A 43 -23.09 -24.51 -25.77
N LEU A 44 -22.66 -24.08 -26.96
CA LEU A 44 -22.12 -24.99 -27.98
C LEU A 44 -20.59 -25.06 -28.00
N VAL A 45 -19.89 -24.06 -27.48
CA VAL A 45 -18.41 -24.08 -27.42
C VAL A 45 -17.90 -24.96 -26.26
N PHE A 46 -18.65 -25.07 -25.17
CA PHE A 46 -18.22 -25.85 -23.99
C PHE A 46 -18.36 -27.38 -24.13
N GLN A 47 -19.15 -27.90 -25.07
CA GLN A 47 -19.22 -29.35 -25.33
C GLN A 47 -18.11 -29.87 -26.27
N SER A 48 -17.44 -29.01 -27.04
CA SER A 48 -16.38 -29.44 -27.95
C SER A 48 -14.99 -29.55 -27.29
N ILE A 49 -14.76 -28.86 -26.16
CA ILE A 49 -13.43 -28.86 -25.51
C ILE A 49 -13.27 -30.04 -24.53
N PHE A 50 -14.35 -30.65 -24.06
CA PHE A 50 -14.26 -31.73 -23.06
C PHE A 50 -14.01 -33.14 -23.64
N VAL A 51 -14.13 -33.33 -24.96
CA VAL A 51 -13.95 -34.65 -25.61
C VAL A 51 -12.51 -34.87 -26.13
N GLN A 52 -11.65 -33.84 -26.12
CA GLN A 52 -10.34 -33.91 -26.78
C GLN A 52 -9.15 -34.25 -25.87
N SER A 53 -9.34 -34.38 -24.55
CA SER A 53 -8.24 -34.66 -23.61
C SER A 53 -8.07 -36.13 -23.18
N PHE A 54 -8.87 -37.07 -23.70
CA PHE A 54 -8.73 -38.50 -23.37
C PHE A 54 -8.38 -39.37 -24.59
N LYS A 55 -7.37 -38.98 -25.38
CA LYS A 55 -6.76 -39.91 -26.35
C LYS A 55 -5.35 -39.50 -26.80
N TYR A 56 -4.39 -39.49 -25.88
CA TYR A 56 -2.97 -39.53 -26.24
C TYR A 56 -2.17 -40.35 -25.23
N SER A 57 -2.46 -41.65 -25.16
CA SER A 57 -1.58 -42.64 -24.53
C SER A 57 -0.85 -43.42 -25.63
N GLY A 58 0.26 -42.84 -26.08
CA GLY A 58 1.19 -43.42 -27.04
C GLY A 58 2.34 -44.11 -26.32
N ARG A 59 2.27 -45.44 -26.27
CA ARG A 59 3.24 -46.40 -25.72
C ARG A 59 4.65 -46.18 -26.32
N ARG A 60 5.64 -45.85 -25.49
CA ARG A 60 7.07 -46.01 -25.83
C ARG A 60 7.76 -46.82 -24.74
N THR A 61 8.23 -48.00 -25.13
CA THR A 61 9.12 -48.86 -24.36
C THR A 61 10.47 -48.17 -24.17
N MET A 62 10.87 -47.93 -22.93
CA MET A 62 12.16 -47.35 -22.60
C MET A 62 13.10 -48.45 -22.10
N THR A 63 14.07 -48.80 -22.94
CA THR A 63 15.17 -49.71 -22.63
C THR A 63 16.07 -49.07 -21.58
N ILE A 64 16.24 -49.75 -20.45
CA ILE A 64 17.06 -49.33 -19.32
C ILE A 64 18.55 -49.33 -19.72
N LYS A 65 19.19 -48.15 -19.75
CA LYS A 65 20.66 -48.03 -19.70
C LYS A 65 21.10 -47.91 -18.24
N ARG A 66 21.88 -48.88 -17.78
CA ARG A 66 22.26 -49.12 -16.37
C ARG A 66 23.38 -48.24 -15.80
N ASN A 67 23.84 -47.18 -16.46
CA ASN A 67 25.16 -46.59 -16.15
C ASN A 67 25.19 -45.14 -15.62
N GLU A 68 24.08 -44.56 -15.15
CA GLU A 68 24.05 -43.16 -14.66
C GLU A 68 23.63 -43.01 -13.18
N LEU A 69 23.70 -44.06 -12.36
CA LEU A 69 23.36 -44.03 -10.92
C LEU A 69 24.59 -43.94 -9.98
N GLN A 70 25.68 -43.33 -10.44
CA GLN A 70 26.91 -43.15 -9.63
C GLN A 70 27.45 -41.71 -9.67
N TYR A 71 26.58 -40.69 -9.76
CA TYR A 71 26.98 -39.28 -9.64
C TYR A 71 25.91 -38.38 -8.96
N GLY A 72 25.11 -38.93 -8.04
CA GLY A 72 24.02 -38.21 -7.38
C GLY A 72 23.98 -38.24 -5.84
N ARG A 73 24.71 -39.18 -5.21
CA ARG A 73 24.64 -39.37 -3.74
C ARG A 73 25.48 -38.39 -2.93
N GLY A 74 26.56 -37.83 -3.50
CA GLY A 74 27.45 -36.92 -2.78
C GLY A 74 26.85 -35.53 -2.56
N LYS A 75 26.27 -34.92 -3.61
CA LYS A 75 25.74 -33.54 -3.53
C LYS A 75 24.60 -33.39 -2.53
N LEU A 76 23.73 -34.40 -2.42
CA LEU A 76 22.64 -34.39 -1.46
C LEU A 76 23.17 -34.50 -0.01
N PHE A 77 24.22 -35.29 0.21
CA PHE A 77 24.87 -35.40 1.51
C PHE A 77 25.51 -34.08 1.95
N TYR A 78 26.21 -33.39 1.04
CA TYR A 78 26.78 -32.07 1.33
C TYR A 78 25.70 -31.00 1.61
N PHE A 79 24.58 -31.06 0.90
CA PHE A 79 23.45 -30.17 1.17
C PHE A 79 22.89 -30.39 2.59
N PHE A 80 22.61 -31.65 2.96
CA PHE A 80 22.13 -31.96 4.32
C PHE A 80 23.15 -31.57 5.40
N MET A 81 24.43 -31.89 5.21
CA MET A 81 25.50 -31.49 6.14
C MET A 81 25.61 -29.97 6.29
N TRP A 82 25.49 -29.22 5.20
CA TRP A 82 25.52 -27.76 5.24
C TRP A 82 24.29 -27.18 5.93
N THR A 83 23.09 -27.72 5.67
CA THR A 83 21.87 -27.30 6.37
C THR A 83 21.95 -27.58 7.87
N CYS A 84 22.47 -28.74 8.29
CA CYS A 84 22.67 -29.06 9.71
C CYS A 84 23.70 -28.13 10.37
N LEU A 85 24.78 -27.78 9.67
CA LEU A 85 25.80 -26.85 10.19
C LEU A 85 25.24 -25.44 10.38
N VAL A 86 24.44 -24.95 9.42
CA VAL A 86 23.78 -23.63 9.53
C VAL A 86 22.78 -23.62 10.68
N LEU A 87 21.97 -24.69 10.84
CA LEU A 87 21.03 -24.81 11.95
C LEU A 87 21.74 -24.88 13.31
N ALA A 88 22.87 -25.59 13.39
CA ALA A 88 23.68 -25.65 14.61
C ALA A 88 24.24 -24.27 15.00
N VAL A 89 24.80 -23.53 14.04
CA VAL A 89 25.31 -22.16 14.28
C VAL A 89 24.20 -21.22 14.74
N LEU A 90 23.03 -21.25 14.07
CA LEU A 90 21.88 -20.44 14.48
C LEU A 90 21.40 -20.77 15.90
N SER A 91 21.38 -22.05 16.27
CA SER A 91 21.01 -22.47 17.63
C SER A 91 22.00 -21.97 18.68
N ILE A 92 23.31 -21.99 18.39
CA ILE A 92 24.36 -21.47 19.28
C ILE A 92 24.23 -19.96 19.44
N CYS A 93 24.01 -19.22 18.34
CA CYS A 93 23.80 -17.77 18.38
C CYS A 93 22.59 -17.40 19.24
N LEU A 94 21.50 -18.16 19.16
CA LEU A 94 20.28 -17.92 19.94
C LEU A 94 20.52 -18.17 21.43
N VAL A 95 21.25 -19.23 21.79
CA VAL A 95 21.65 -19.50 23.18
C VAL A 95 22.55 -18.39 23.73
N ILE A 96 23.54 -17.94 22.95
CA ILE A 96 24.41 -16.81 23.34
C ILE A 96 23.59 -15.54 23.54
N ALA A 97 22.65 -15.22 22.65
CA ALA A 97 21.78 -14.06 22.78
C ALA A 97 20.94 -14.11 24.06
N ILE A 98 20.39 -15.28 24.42
CA ILE A 98 19.64 -15.47 25.68
C ILE A 98 20.56 -15.28 26.90
N ILE A 99 21.79 -15.79 26.87
CA ILE A 99 22.75 -15.63 27.98
C ILE A 99 23.12 -14.14 28.14
N LEU A 100 23.37 -13.43 27.04
CA LEU A 100 23.68 -12.00 27.06
C LEU A 100 22.49 -11.18 27.58
N LEU A 101 21.28 -11.48 27.13
CA LEU A 101 20.04 -10.87 27.62
C LEU A 101 19.84 -11.11 29.13
N ARG A 102 20.16 -12.31 29.63
CA ARG A 102 20.12 -12.61 31.06
C ARG A 102 21.16 -11.81 31.84
N SER A 103 22.40 -11.72 31.37
CA SER A 103 23.45 -10.92 32.02
C SER A 103 23.13 -9.43 32.09
N HIS A 104 22.37 -8.91 31.12
CA HIS A 104 21.90 -7.52 31.12
C HIS A 104 20.79 -7.28 32.16
N PHE A 105 20.01 -8.31 32.49
CA PHE A 105 18.96 -8.23 33.51
C PHE A 105 19.49 -8.45 34.94
N THR A 106 20.54 -9.24 35.14
CA THR A 106 21.14 -9.44 36.48
C THR A 106 22.00 -8.27 36.98
N ALA A 107 22.17 -7.20 36.19
CA ALA A 107 22.89 -5.99 36.59
C ALA A 107 22.04 -4.97 37.38
N CYS A 108 20.79 -5.28 37.74
CA CYS A 108 19.92 -4.39 38.54
C CYS A 108 19.33 -5.03 39.81
N GLY A 109 19.79 -6.22 40.21
CA GLY A 109 19.24 -6.94 41.37
C GLY A 109 20.26 -7.23 42.45
N ALA A 110 20.80 -6.19 43.11
CA ALA A 110 21.56 -6.37 44.35
C ALA A 110 21.41 -5.14 45.27
N ALA A 111 20.42 -5.20 46.17
CA ALA A 111 20.48 -4.59 47.50
C ALA A 111 19.37 -5.21 48.38
N GLU A 112 19.81 -5.96 49.39
CA GLU A 112 19.03 -6.62 50.43
C GLU A 112 18.48 -5.63 51.47
N GLY A 113 17.51 -6.04 52.29
CA GLY A 113 17.25 -5.34 53.56
C GLY A 113 15.91 -5.63 54.25
N MET A 114 15.88 -6.67 55.08
CA MET A 114 14.86 -6.99 56.09
C MET A 114 14.75 -5.86 57.15
N VAL A 115 13.54 -5.61 57.72
CA VAL A 115 13.24 -5.56 59.18
C VAL A 115 11.80 -5.08 59.44
N SER A 116 11.15 -5.79 60.35
CA SER A 116 9.82 -5.59 60.93
C SER A 116 9.79 -4.45 61.97
N HIS A 117 8.74 -3.63 61.98
CA HIS A 117 8.14 -3.10 63.22
C HIS A 117 6.67 -2.76 62.99
N GLY A 118 5.78 -3.37 63.79
CA GLY A 118 4.37 -2.99 63.85
C GLY A 118 4.15 -1.72 64.68
N VAL A 119 3.05 -1.01 64.39
CA VAL A 119 2.00 -0.57 65.34
C VAL A 119 1.14 0.55 64.72
N ARG A 120 -0.16 0.42 64.98
CA ARG A 120 -1.25 1.43 65.04
C ARG A 120 -2.10 1.71 63.80
N MET A 121 -3.31 1.14 63.88
CA MET A 121 -4.54 1.61 63.25
C MET A 121 -4.79 3.09 63.55
N THR A 122 -4.97 3.90 62.50
CA THR A 122 -5.87 5.05 62.52
C THR A 122 -6.58 5.15 61.18
N SER A 123 -7.89 4.91 61.24
CA SER A 123 -8.87 5.03 60.17
C SER A 123 -8.82 6.40 59.50
N HIS A 124 -8.47 6.49 58.21
CA HIS A 124 -8.81 7.61 57.33
C HIS A 124 -9.14 7.08 55.93
N SER A 125 -10.32 7.46 55.49
CA SER A 125 -10.95 7.21 54.19
C SER A 125 -10.20 7.84 53.03
N GLY A 126 -9.94 7.05 51.98
CA GLY A 126 -9.46 7.54 50.68
C GLY A 126 -9.18 6.36 49.76
N ILE A 127 -10.00 6.19 48.72
CA ILE A 127 -9.77 5.21 47.66
C ILE A 127 -8.69 5.82 46.75
N ASP A 128 -7.44 5.42 46.94
CA ASP A 128 -6.38 5.64 45.95
C ASP A 128 -6.26 4.35 45.14
N MET A 129 -6.87 4.36 43.95
CA MET A 129 -6.61 3.34 42.93
C MET A 129 -5.23 3.60 42.34
N GLU A 130 -4.31 2.73 42.76
CA GLU A 130 -3.03 2.40 42.16
C GLU A 130 -3.04 2.48 40.62
N GLU A 131 -2.33 3.48 40.08
CA GLU A 131 -2.09 3.62 38.64
C GLU A 131 -1.09 2.54 38.20
N GLY A 132 -1.61 1.35 37.94
CA GLY A 132 -0.92 0.30 37.21
C GLY A 132 -0.59 0.81 35.81
N SER A 133 0.69 0.99 35.54
CA SER A 133 1.24 1.46 34.27
C SER A 133 0.96 0.47 33.12
N THR A 134 -0.24 0.50 32.56
CA THR A 134 -0.49 -0.04 31.23
C THR A 134 0.26 0.83 30.22
N PRO A 135 1.00 0.27 29.25
CA PRO A 135 1.55 1.05 28.14
C PRO A 135 0.41 1.82 27.48
N ARG A 136 0.49 3.15 27.44
CA ARG A 136 -0.51 3.99 26.77
C ARG A 136 -0.41 3.71 25.27
N SER A 137 -1.28 2.84 24.77
CA SER A 137 -1.40 2.53 23.33
C SER A 137 -1.73 3.79 22.54
N LEU A 138 -1.13 3.94 21.37
CA LEU A 138 -1.35 5.11 20.52
C LEU A 138 -2.73 5.02 19.83
N PRO A 139 -3.39 6.15 19.51
CA PRO A 139 -4.76 6.14 19.01
C PRO A 139 -5.01 5.28 17.76
N TRP A 140 -4.02 5.18 16.86
CA TRP A 140 -4.10 4.40 15.62
C TRP A 140 -3.83 2.89 15.79
N GLU A 141 -3.50 2.45 17.00
CA GLU A 141 -3.28 1.04 17.34
C GLU A 141 -4.56 0.36 17.82
N LEU A 142 -5.56 1.15 18.22
CA LEU A 142 -6.76 0.68 18.92
C LEU A 142 -7.81 0.03 18.00
N ASP A 143 -7.95 0.54 16.78
CA ASP A 143 -8.95 0.08 15.81
C ASP A 143 -8.31 -0.03 14.41
N TYR A 144 -8.66 -1.09 13.69
CA TYR A 144 -8.23 -1.32 12.31
C TYR A 144 -9.09 -0.54 11.30
N ARG A 145 -10.22 0.02 11.73
CA ARG A 145 -11.08 0.86 10.88
C ARG A 145 -10.61 2.31 10.88
N LEU A 146 -10.74 2.96 9.73
CA LEU A 146 -10.54 4.40 9.65
C LEU A 146 -11.61 5.15 10.49
N PRO A 147 -11.26 6.28 11.13
CA PRO A 147 -12.21 7.09 11.87
C PRO A 147 -13.37 7.57 10.99
N SER A 148 -14.62 7.39 11.45
CA SER A 148 -15.85 7.74 10.70
C SER A 148 -16.12 9.24 10.56
N ASP A 149 -15.33 10.06 11.25
CA ASP A 149 -15.39 11.51 11.31
C ASP A 149 -14.32 12.18 10.42
N THR A 150 -13.76 11.41 9.49
CA THR A 150 -13.03 11.88 8.30
C THR A 150 -13.55 11.22 7.05
N ASP A 151 -14.18 11.99 6.18
CA ASP A 151 -14.72 11.49 4.91
C ASP A 151 -13.87 11.98 3.74
N PRO A 152 -13.41 11.11 2.84
CA PRO A 152 -12.86 11.56 1.57
C PRO A 152 -13.97 12.15 0.69
N ILE A 153 -13.69 13.27 0.05
CA ILE A 153 -14.59 13.95 -0.90
C ILE A 153 -14.13 13.69 -2.34
N HIS A 154 -12.84 13.88 -2.59
CA HIS A 154 -12.27 13.81 -3.94
C HIS A 154 -10.82 13.32 -3.92
N TYR A 155 -10.41 12.67 -5.00
CA TYR A 155 -9.04 12.20 -5.21
C TYR A 155 -8.53 12.71 -6.55
N ASP A 156 -7.49 13.55 -6.54
CA ASP A 156 -6.71 13.87 -7.73
C ASP A 156 -5.52 12.92 -7.82
N ILE A 157 -5.60 11.93 -8.70
CA ILE A 157 -4.59 10.87 -8.82
C ILE A 157 -3.78 11.04 -10.10
N PHE A 158 -2.46 11.04 -9.97
CA PHE A 158 -1.52 10.92 -11.07
C PHE A 158 -0.65 9.68 -10.88
N LEU A 159 -0.54 8.87 -11.93
CA LEU A 159 0.28 7.67 -11.97
C LEU A 159 1.23 7.73 -13.16
N HIS A 160 2.49 7.39 -12.93
CA HIS A 160 3.54 7.30 -13.92
C HIS A 160 4.19 5.90 -13.84
N PRO A 161 3.66 4.91 -14.57
CA PRO A 161 4.24 3.58 -14.63
C PRO A 161 5.48 3.53 -15.53
N ASP A 162 6.48 2.77 -15.09
CA ASP A 162 7.65 2.37 -15.86
C ASP A 162 7.62 0.85 -16.03
N LEU A 163 7.15 0.40 -17.19
CA LEU A 163 7.03 -1.02 -17.50
C LEU A 163 8.39 -1.69 -17.71
N SER A 164 9.41 -0.94 -18.12
CA SER A 164 10.77 -1.48 -18.34
C SER A 164 11.41 -1.87 -17.00
N ASN A 165 11.23 -1.04 -15.99
CA ASN A 165 11.72 -1.29 -14.63
C ASN A 165 10.69 -1.99 -13.73
N SER A 166 9.46 -2.20 -14.21
CA SER A 166 8.33 -2.75 -13.44
C SER A 166 8.09 -2.00 -12.12
N THR A 167 8.16 -0.67 -12.19
CA THR A 167 7.90 0.25 -11.09
C THR A 167 6.86 1.28 -11.48
N PHE A 168 6.38 2.04 -10.52
CA PHE A 168 5.59 3.23 -10.78
C PHE A 168 5.90 4.30 -9.73
N SER A 169 5.74 5.55 -10.13
CA SER A 169 5.63 6.68 -9.21
C SER A 169 4.26 7.32 -9.36
N GLY A 170 3.85 8.08 -8.35
CA GLY A 170 2.58 8.76 -8.39
C GLY A 170 2.50 9.86 -7.36
N LYS A 171 1.46 10.67 -7.52
CA LYS A 171 1.03 11.62 -6.51
C LYS A 171 -0.49 11.55 -6.39
N VAL A 172 -0.96 11.75 -5.18
CA VAL A 172 -2.40 11.85 -4.89
C VAL A 172 -2.65 13.06 -4.01
N VAL A 173 -3.70 13.82 -4.35
CA VAL A 173 -4.30 14.79 -3.44
C VAL A 173 -5.64 14.23 -2.99
N ILE A 174 -5.75 13.95 -1.70
CA ILE A 174 -6.98 13.46 -1.08
C ILE A 174 -7.66 14.64 -0.41
N GLN A 175 -8.78 15.09 -0.95
CA GLN A 175 -9.63 16.07 -0.28
C GLN A 175 -10.47 15.36 0.78
N ILE A 176 -10.36 15.80 2.03
CA ILE A 176 -10.94 15.16 3.21
C ILE A 176 -11.79 16.18 3.97
N HIS A 177 -13.03 15.82 4.28
CA HIS A 177 -13.87 16.53 5.23
C HIS A 177 -13.61 15.99 6.65
N VAL A 178 -12.99 16.81 7.48
CA VAL A 178 -12.83 16.56 8.92
C VAL A 178 -14.09 17.07 9.61
N LYS A 179 -14.81 16.21 10.33
CA LYS A 179 -16.08 16.56 11.00
C LYS A 179 -15.92 16.96 12.46
N LYS A 180 -14.84 16.50 13.10
CA LYS A 180 -14.55 16.71 14.53
C LYS A 180 -13.08 17.05 14.73
N PRO A 181 -12.76 17.82 15.78
CA PRO A 181 -11.37 18.15 16.08
C PRO A 181 -10.47 16.92 16.26
N ARG A 182 -9.24 16.97 15.74
CA ARG A 182 -8.29 15.83 15.79
C ARG A 182 -6.83 16.23 15.61
N HIS A 183 -5.93 15.44 16.19
CA HIS A 183 -4.47 15.64 16.12
C HIS A 183 -3.76 14.84 15.02
N PHE A 184 -4.46 13.96 14.31
CA PHE A 184 -3.87 13.13 13.27
C PHE A 184 -4.89 12.78 12.19
N LEU A 185 -4.39 12.42 11.00
CA LEU A 185 -5.19 11.84 9.91
C LEU A 185 -4.69 10.42 9.62
N LEU A 186 -5.63 9.53 9.34
CA LEU A 186 -5.36 8.15 8.93
C LEU A 186 -5.92 7.94 7.52
N VAL A 187 -5.11 7.35 6.65
CA VAL A 187 -5.54 6.79 5.36
C VAL A 187 -4.88 5.42 5.19
N ASN A 188 -5.44 4.55 4.35
CA ASN A 188 -4.81 3.26 4.10
C ASN A 188 -3.58 3.39 3.19
N THR A 189 -2.55 2.59 3.47
CA THR A 189 -1.39 2.38 2.62
C THR A 189 -0.86 0.96 2.79
N LYS A 190 -0.41 0.36 1.69
CA LYS A 190 0.22 -0.97 1.70
C LYS A 190 1.18 -1.10 0.53
N HIS A 191 2.42 -1.47 0.81
CA HIS A 191 3.47 -1.69 -0.20
C HIS A 191 3.73 -0.46 -1.10
N LEU A 192 3.59 0.74 -0.54
CA LEU A 192 3.95 2.01 -1.16
C LEU A 192 5.08 2.66 -0.37
N ASP A 193 6.09 3.15 -1.08
CA ASP A 193 7.13 4.01 -0.54
C ASP A 193 6.64 5.47 -0.66
N ILE A 194 6.02 5.99 0.40
CA ILE A 194 5.59 7.39 0.48
C ILE A 194 6.77 8.22 0.98
N TYR A 195 7.27 9.12 0.13
CA TYR A 195 8.48 9.89 0.40
C TYR A 195 8.22 11.39 0.59
N ASP A 196 7.01 11.87 0.32
CA ASP A 196 6.59 13.24 0.56
C ASP A 196 5.13 13.26 1.04
N THR A 197 4.87 14.03 2.10
CA THR A 197 3.53 14.20 2.68
C THR A 197 3.35 15.67 3.06
N ARG A 198 2.26 16.27 2.59
CA ARG A 198 1.90 17.66 2.89
C ARG A 198 0.41 17.76 3.16
N LEU A 199 0.02 18.63 4.08
CA LEU A 199 -1.37 18.88 4.43
C LEU A 199 -1.70 20.35 4.25
N THR A 200 -2.79 20.65 3.56
CA THR A 200 -3.31 22.01 3.43
C THR A 200 -4.77 22.06 3.85
N GLU A 201 -5.21 23.20 4.36
CA GLU A 201 -6.62 23.50 4.62
C GLU A 201 -7.16 24.35 3.47
N VAL A 202 -8.35 24.00 2.98
CA VAL A 202 -9.06 24.79 1.99
C VAL A 202 -9.86 25.86 2.72
N VAL A 203 -9.51 27.13 2.49
CA VAL A 203 -10.23 28.26 3.11
C VAL A 203 -11.64 28.33 2.56
N ALA A 204 -12.62 27.98 3.39
CA ALA A 204 -14.04 28.12 3.09
C ALA A 204 -14.45 29.61 3.02
N VAL A 205 -15.59 29.88 2.37
CA VAL A 205 -16.23 31.20 2.39
C VAL A 205 -16.74 31.45 3.82
N GLY A 206 -15.91 32.05 4.65
CA GLY A 206 -16.30 32.50 5.98
C GLY A 206 -16.72 33.96 5.96
N ASN A 207 -17.84 34.28 6.61
CA ASN A 207 -18.32 35.63 6.89
C ASN A 207 -17.55 36.28 8.06
N GLU A 208 -16.25 35.99 8.20
CA GLU A 208 -15.45 36.50 9.33
C GLU A 208 -14.65 37.72 8.87
N GLU A 209 -15.31 38.86 9.01
CA GLU A 209 -14.68 40.17 9.17
C GLU A 209 -13.86 40.14 10.47
N THR A 210 -12.62 39.70 10.40
CA THR A 210 -11.68 39.94 11.51
C THR A 210 -10.33 40.35 10.97
N ASP A 211 -10.14 41.66 11.04
CA ASP A 211 -8.92 42.44 11.18
C ASP A 211 -7.69 42.13 10.31
N ASN A 212 -7.35 43.18 9.57
CA ASN A 212 -6.04 43.52 8.98
C ASN A 212 -5.64 42.80 7.67
N PHE A 213 -6.12 43.38 6.56
CA PHE A 213 -5.37 43.62 5.31
C PHE A 213 -4.80 42.43 4.51
N LYS A 214 -5.34 41.22 4.63
CA LYS A 214 -5.24 40.20 3.56
C LYS A 214 -6.60 39.58 3.29
N LYS A 215 -7.27 40.04 2.23
CA LYS A 215 -8.50 39.44 1.71
C LYS A 215 -8.18 37.99 1.29
N LYS A 216 -8.41 37.03 2.19
CA LYS A 216 -8.25 35.60 1.91
C LYS A 216 -9.10 35.25 0.70
N ARG A 217 -8.50 34.64 -0.32
CA ARG A 217 -9.24 34.26 -1.52
C ARG A 217 -9.93 32.94 -1.21
N VAL A 218 -11.23 32.87 -1.51
CA VAL A 218 -11.99 31.61 -1.43
C VAL A 218 -11.28 30.57 -2.27
N GLY A 219 -11.01 29.39 -1.69
CA GLY A 219 -10.26 28.32 -2.34
C GLY A 219 -8.73 28.45 -2.26
N GLU A 220 -8.21 29.44 -1.54
CA GLU A 220 -6.78 29.47 -1.18
C GLU A 220 -6.46 28.31 -0.23
N GLU A 221 -5.33 27.65 -0.46
CA GLU A 221 -4.83 26.58 0.39
C GLU A 221 -3.85 27.12 1.43
N ARG A 222 -4.14 26.88 2.71
CA ARG A 222 -3.27 27.22 3.83
C ARG A 222 -2.51 25.99 4.30
N GLU A 223 -1.19 26.05 4.31
CA GLU A 223 -0.37 24.93 4.79
C GLU A 223 -0.57 24.66 6.29
N ILE A 224 -0.77 23.38 6.61
CA ILE A 224 -0.80 22.86 7.97
C ILE A 224 0.52 22.17 8.25
N LYS A 225 1.21 22.59 9.32
CA LYS A 225 2.48 21.98 9.71
C LYS A 225 2.24 20.60 10.29
N ILE A 226 2.92 19.61 9.73
CA ILE A 226 2.96 18.23 10.18
C ILE A 226 4.20 18.06 11.07
N GLU A 227 4.08 17.24 12.11
CA GLU A 227 5.19 16.85 12.98
C GLU A 227 5.82 15.55 12.51
N ASP A 228 5.02 14.56 12.13
CA ASP A 228 5.51 13.32 11.55
C ASP A 228 4.50 12.70 10.57
N ALA A 229 4.99 11.88 9.65
CA ALA A 229 4.18 11.09 8.73
C ALA A 229 4.84 9.73 8.44
N PHE A 230 4.15 8.63 8.76
CA PHE A 230 4.75 7.30 8.69
C PHE A 230 3.72 6.18 8.47
N GLU A 231 4.21 5.01 8.03
CA GLU A 231 3.40 3.80 7.87
C GLU A 231 3.27 3.05 9.21
N TYR A 232 2.03 2.88 9.68
CA TYR A 232 1.69 1.93 10.74
C TYR A 232 1.22 0.61 10.11
N LYS A 233 2.18 -0.29 9.91
CA LYS A 233 2.01 -1.56 9.19
C LYS A 233 0.92 -2.49 9.73
N PRO A 234 0.73 -2.67 11.06
CA PRO A 234 -0.26 -3.62 11.56
C PRO A 234 -1.69 -3.38 11.06
N ASN A 235 -2.07 -2.11 10.91
CA ASN A 235 -3.39 -1.70 10.40
C ASN A 235 -3.34 -1.13 8.97
N GLU A 236 -2.20 -1.24 8.28
CA GLU A 236 -2.01 -0.72 6.92
C GLU A 236 -2.39 0.77 6.80
N PHE A 237 -1.96 1.57 7.76
CA PHE A 237 -2.24 3.01 7.82
C PHE A 237 -1.03 3.85 7.45
N TRP A 238 -1.28 4.96 6.77
CA TRP A 238 -0.41 6.12 6.77
C TRP A 238 -0.92 7.10 7.83
N VAL A 239 -0.11 7.34 8.85
CA VAL A 239 -0.41 8.24 9.96
C VAL A 239 0.20 9.59 9.64
N THR A 240 -0.59 10.66 9.68
CA THR A 240 -0.10 12.05 9.56
C THR A 240 -0.39 12.80 10.87
N VAL A 241 0.66 13.14 11.63
CA VAL A 241 0.57 13.77 12.96
C VAL A 241 0.71 15.28 12.84
N ILE A 242 -0.22 16.03 13.44
CA ILE A 242 -0.24 17.49 13.35
C ILE A 242 0.72 18.12 14.36
N LYS A 243 1.48 19.11 13.91
CA LYS A 243 2.56 19.70 14.70
C LYS A 243 2.11 20.43 15.95
N ASN A 244 2.92 20.32 17.00
CA ASN A 244 2.75 20.98 18.30
C ASN A 244 1.43 20.61 18.99
N ASN A 245 0.96 19.38 18.78
CA ASN A 245 -0.32 18.90 19.33
C ASN A 245 -1.52 19.83 19.00
N LYS A 246 -1.48 20.51 17.85
CA LYS A 246 -2.62 21.29 17.37
C LYS A 246 -3.71 20.34 16.87
N GLU A 247 -4.96 20.79 16.96
CA GLU A 247 -6.10 20.08 16.38
C GLU A 247 -6.46 20.68 15.03
N LEU A 248 -6.65 19.82 14.03
CA LEU A 248 -7.46 20.17 12.87
C LEU A 248 -8.86 20.46 13.37
N GLN A 249 -9.44 21.57 12.93
CA GLN A 249 -10.83 21.89 13.22
C GLN A 249 -11.73 21.29 12.15
N PRO A 250 -13.06 21.23 12.36
CA PRO A 250 -13.96 20.81 11.31
C PRO A 250 -13.78 21.68 10.05
N GLY A 251 -13.60 21.03 8.89
CA GLY A 251 -13.23 21.73 7.67
C GLY A 251 -12.77 20.80 6.55
N ILE A 252 -12.42 21.40 5.42
CA ILE A 252 -11.91 20.69 4.25
C ILE A 252 -10.39 20.81 4.19
N TYR A 253 -9.73 19.67 4.05
CA TYR A 253 -8.28 19.57 3.99
C TYR A 253 -7.85 18.77 2.75
N ASN A 254 -6.70 19.10 2.19
CA ASN A 254 -6.07 18.35 1.11
C ASN A 254 -4.81 17.67 1.66
N LEU A 255 -4.83 16.33 1.71
CA LEU A 255 -3.66 15.50 2.02
C LEU A 255 -2.95 15.14 0.72
N HIS A 256 -1.75 15.70 0.53
CA HIS A 256 -0.89 15.46 -0.62
C HIS A 256 0.12 14.37 -0.27
N LEU A 257 0.17 13.31 -1.07
CA LEU A 257 1.14 12.23 -0.94
C LEU A 257 1.88 12.02 -2.26
N GLN A 258 3.20 11.89 -2.21
CA GLN A 258 3.97 11.36 -3.33
C GLN A 258 4.55 10.00 -2.97
N PHE A 259 4.44 9.05 -3.89
CA PHE A 259 4.76 7.67 -3.62
C PHE A 259 5.43 6.96 -4.79
N ARG A 260 6.12 5.88 -4.48
CA ARG A 260 6.62 4.88 -5.43
C ARG A 260 6.11 3.50 -5.07
N GLY A 261 6.06 2.63 -6.07
CA GLY A 261 5.70 1.22 -5.87
C GLY A 261 6.30 0.33 -6.94
N SER A 262 6.14 -0.98 -6.74
CA SER A 262 6.54 -2.02 -7.69
C SER A 262 5.31 -2.68 -8.31
N LEU A 263 5.39 -2.94 -9.62
CA LEU A 263 4.42 -3.71 -10.40
C LEU A 263 4.71 -5.22 -10.37
N SER A 264 5.93 -5.61 -9.97
CA SER A 264 6.43 -6.98 -10.01
C SER A 264 5.87 -7.88 -8.92
N GLY A 265 5.67 -9.15 -9.24
CA GLY A 265 5.41 -10.20 -8.23
C GLY A 265 4.07 -10.08 -7.52
N LYS A 266 3.09 -9.40 -8.12
CA LYS A 266 1.76 -9.14 -7.53
C LYS A 266 0.67 -9.63 -8.47
N ILE A 267 -0.44 -10.08 -7.88
CA ILE A 267 -1.69 -10.43 -8.60
C ILE A 267 -2.89 -9.61 -8.09
N VAL A 268 -2.65 -8.68 -7.16
CA VAL A 268 -3.64 -7.78 -6.57
C VAL A 268 -3.08 -6.36 -6.56
N GLY A 269 -3.95 -5.38 -6.78
CA GLY A 269 -3.60 -3.97 -6.81
C GLY A 269 -3.11 -3.54 -8.20
N PHE A 270 -2.10 -2.66 -8.24
CA PHE A 270 -1.47 -2.25 -9.48
C PHE A 270 -0.26 -3.16 -9.77
N TYR A 271 -0.38 -3.99 -10.80
CA TYR A 271 0.59 -5.03 -11.14
C TYR A 271 0.85 -5.08 -12.65
N SER A 272 1.99 -5.65 -13.05
CA SER A 272 2.31 -5.89 -14.45
C SER A 272 1.87 -7.29 -14.88
N SER A 273 1.38 -7.38 -16.11
CA SER A 273 1.07 -8.63 -16.79
C SER A 273 1.97 -8.80 -18.01
N THR A 274 2.00 -10.01 -18.57
CA THR A 274 2.74 -10.30 -19.80
C THR A 274 1.89 -11.08 -20.78
N TYR A 275 2.01 -10.75 -22.08
CA TYR A 275 1.45 -11.54 -23.16
C TYR A 275 2.53 -11.89 -24.20
N THR A 276 2.30 -12.94 -24.97
CA THR A 276 3.17 -13.32 -26.10
C THR A 276 2.57 -12.75 -27.38
N ASP A 277 3.35 -11.97 -28.13
CA ASP A 277 2.93 -11.47 -29.43
C ASP A 277 2.85 -12.63 -30.43
N SER A 278 1.67 -12.87 -30.99
CA SER A 278 1.45 -13.94 -31.98
C SER A 278 2.36 -13.84 -33.22
N LYS A 279 2.79 -12.64 -33.61
CA LYS A 279 3.61 -12.39 -34.80
C LYS A 279 5.10 -12.55 -34.51
N THR A 280 5.60 -11.94 -33.43
CA THR A 280 7.04 -11.95 -33.11
C THR A 280 7.43 -13.08 -32.16
N GLN A 281 6.47 -13.73 -31.50
CA GLN A 281 6.66 -14.70 -30.41
C GLN A 281 7.41 -14.12 -29.20
N GLU A 282 7.57 -12.80 -29.13
CA GLU A 282 8.21 -12.12 -28.01
C GLU A 282 7.21 -11.88 -26.87
N LYS A 283 7.71 -11.90 -25.63
CA LYS A 283 6.93 -11.46 -24.48
C LYS A 283 6.89 -9.94 -24.40
N ARG A 284 5.71 -9.39 -24.16
CA ARG A 284 5.48 -7.96 -23.94
C ARG A 284 4.76 -7.74 -22.62
N PHE A 285 5.15 -6.67 -21.93
CA PHE A 285 4.55 -6.24 -20.67
C PHE A 285 3.32 -5.37 -20.93
N VAL A 286 2.33 -5.47 -20.05
CA VAL A 286 1.11 -4.64 -20.01
C VAL A 286 0.85 -4.23 -18.57
#